data_AF-F4XF26-F1
#
_entry.id   AF-F4XF26-F1
#
_cell.length_a   1.000
_cell.length_b   1.000
_cell.length_c   1.000
_cell.angle_alpha   90.00
_cell.angle_beta   90.00
_cell.angle_gamma   90.00
#
_symmetry.space_group_name_H-M   'P 1'
#
loop_
_entity.id
_entity.type
_entity.pdbx_description
1 polymer ?
#
loop_
_entity_poly.entity_id
_entity_poly.type
_entity_poly.pdbx_seq_one_letter_code
_entity_poly.pdbx_strand_id
1 'polypeptide(L)'
;MPKTLTAVGIEKIGRRFADSVDHAAYTLNGAPKTVKPFRKLIEADTVKIYVYFDDTVSGSVANVQLVDTDGDIIAQTERTFEKPPSKGLYVAFKYNIIEKETEVEIVNGSV
;
A
#
# COMPACT_ATOMS: atom_id res chain seq x y z
N MET A 1 2.86 -8.34 26.28
CA MET A 1 3.37 -7.05 26.77
C MET A 1 2.30 -5.99 26.51
N PRO A 2 2.10 -5.00 27.40
CA PRO A 2 1.18 -3.89 27.10
C PRO A 2 1.70 -3.13 25.88
N LYS A 3 0.80 -2.75 24.96
CA LYS A 3 1.16 -1.90 23.82
C LYS A 3 1.72 -0.57 24.32
N THR A 4 2.90 -0.16 23.85
CA THR A 4 3.49 1.14 24.18
C THR A 4 3.07 2.22 23.20
N LEU A 5 2.73 1.86 21.95
CA LEU A 5 2.16 2.80 21.00
C LEU A 5 0.68 3.09 21.34
N THR A 6 0.36 4.37 21.47
CA THR A 6 -1.03 4.82 21.58
C THR A 6 -1.78 4.59 20.27
N ALA A 7 -3.11 4.52 20.34
CA ALA A 7 -3.96 4.47 19.14
C ALA A 7 -3.69 5.64 18.18
N VAL A 8 -3.44 6.85 18.69
CA VAL A 8 -3.06 8.02 17.90
C VAL A 8 -1.72 7.83 17.20
N GLY A 9 -0.74 7.20 17.87
CA GLY A 9 0.56 6.87 17.29
C GLY A 9 0.43 5.91 16.11
N ILE A 10 -0.35 4.84 16.29
CA ILE A 10 -0.62 3.84 15.25
C ILE A 10 -1.31 4.49 14.04
N GLU A 11 -2.35 5.31 14.26
CA GLU A 11 -3.06 5.98 13.16
C GLU A 11 -2.12 6.94 12.40
N LYS A 12 -1.25 7.68 13.09
CA LYS A 12 -0.26 8.56 12.45
C LYS A 12 0.74 7.79 11.59
N ILE A 13 1.16 6.59 12.01
CA ILE A 13 2.03 5.73 11.19
C ILE A 13 1.29 5.30 9.92
N GLY A 14 0.06 4.81 10.06
CA GLY A 14 -0.77 4.43 8.92
C GLY A 14 -1.02 5.59 7.95
N ARG A 15 -1.25 6.79 8.47
CA ARG A 15 -1.40 8.02 7.68
C ARG A 15 -0.15 8.39 6.91
N ARG A 16 1.03 8.36 7.56
CA ARG A 16 2.30 8.64 6.85
C ARG A 16 2.57 7.66 5.73
N PHE A 17 2.30 6.37 5.95
CA PHE A 17 2.41 5.35 4.90
C PHE A 17 1.43 5.60 3.75
N ALA A 18 0.17 5.95 4.04
CA ALA A 18 -0.79 6.29 3.00
C ALA A 18 -0.36 7.55 2.22
N ASP A 19 0.09 8.59 2.94
CA ASP A 19 0.47 9.87 2.38
C ASP A 19 1.73 9.77 1.51
N SER A 20 2.67 8.86 1.81
CA SER A 20 3.87 8.65 1.01
C SER A 20 3.60 8.09 -0.38
N VAL A 21 2.44 7.46 -0.63
CA VAL A 21 2.12 6.84 -1.93
C VAL A 21 1.86 7.92 -2.98
N ASP A 22 2.71 8.04 -4.00
CA ASP A 22 2.53 9.02 -5.07
C ASP A 22 1.59 8.52 -6.17
N HIS A 23 1.86 7.32 -6.71
CA HIS A 23 1.11 6.72 -7.81
C HIS A 23 1.11 5.19 -7.74
N ALA A 24 0.26 4.58 -8.55
CA ALA A 24 0.36 3.17 -8.88
C ALA A 24 1.03 3.00 -10.25
N ALA A 25 2.07 2.18 -10.32
CA ALA A 25 2.64 1.70 -11.58
C ALA A 25 2.00 0.35 -11.93
N TYR A 26 1.80 0.09 -13.22
CA TYR A 26 1.22 -1.16 -13.71
C TYR A 26 1.62 -1.40 -15.16
N THR A 27 1.38 -2.61 -15.66
CA THR A 27 1.48 -2.91 -17.09
C THR A 27 0.08 -3.07 -17.69
N LEU A 28 -0.11 -2.48 -18.87
CA LEU A 28 -1.31 -2.64 -19.69
C LEU A 28 -0.90 -3.27 -21.02
N ASN A 29 -1.32 -4.51 -21.25
CA ASN A 29 -0.92 -5.31 -22.41
C ASN A 29 0.62 -5.35 -22.56
N GLY A 30 1.33 -5.47 -21.43
CA GLY A 30 2.79 -5.48 -21.36
C GLY A 30 3.47 -4.10 -21.38
N ALA A 31 2.75 -3.01 -21.71
CA ALA A 31 3.32 -1.67 -21.71
C ALA A 31 3.21 -0.99 -20.34
N PRO A 32 4.26 -0.32 -19.83
CA PRO A 32 4.21 0.36 -18.54
C PRO A 32 3.27 1.56 -18.58
N LYS A 33 2.50 1.74 -17.49
CA LYS A 33 1.55 2.81 -17.27
C LYS A 33 1.54 3.23 -15.80
N THR A 34 1.04 4.42 -15.53
CA THR A 34 0.84 4.92 -14.17
C THR A 34 -0.55 5.53 -13.99
N VAL A 35 -1.04 5.51 -12.77
CA VAL A 35 -2.32 6.13 -12.39
C VAL A 35 -2.24 6.61 -10.95
N LYS A 36 -2.93 7.71 -10.60
CA LYS A 36 -3.02 8.15 -9.20
C LYS A 36 -3.93 7.20 -8.39
N PRO A 37 -3.66 7.00 -7.09
CA PRO A 37 -4.57 6.25 -6.24
C PRO A 37 -5.94 6.93 -6.25
N PHE A 38 -6.98 6.16 -6.46
CA PHE A 38 -8.36 6.67 -6.49
C PHE A 38 -8.81 7.12 -5.10
N ARG A 39 -8.44 6.35 -4.07
CA ARG A 39 -8.80 6.66 -2.69
C ARG A 39 -7.79 6.06 -1.72
N LYS A 40 -7.46 6.82 -0.68
CA LYS A 40 -6.69 6.38 0.48
C LYS A 40 -7.59 6.49 1.71
N LEU A 41 -7.67 5.44 2.52
CA LEU A 41 -8.45 5.40 3.76
C LEU A 41 -7.56 4.96 4.91
N ILE A 42 -7.67 5.68 6.03
CA ILE A 42 -7.00 5.39 7.28
C ILE A 42 -8.08 5.34 8.35
N GLU A 43 -8.23 4.18 8.98
CA GLU A 43 -9.25 3.91 10.00
C GLU A 43 -8.57 3.18 11.14
N ALA A 44 -8.29 3.89 12.24
CA ALA A 44 -7.55 3.37 13.40
C ALA A 44 -6.19 2.75 13.00
N ASP A 45 -6.09 1.43 13.02
CA ASP A 45 -4.89 0.65 12.68
C ASP A 45 -4.88 0.13 11.23
N THR A 46 -5.88 0.49 10.43
CA THR A 46 -6.07 -0.06 9.10
C THR A 46 -5.81 1.00 8.03
N VAL A 47 -5.00 0.65 7.03
CA VAL A 47 -4.78 1.45 5.83
C VAL A 47 -5.31 0.72 4.62
N LYS A 48 -6.06 1.43 3.77
CA LYS A 48 -6.55 0.92 2.48
C LYS A 48 -6.20 1.90 1.38
N ILE A 49 -5.55 1.40 0.33
CA ILE A 49 -5.21 2.18 -0.86
C ILE A 49 -5.89 1.52 -2.05
N TYR A 50 -6.75 2.28 -2.72
CA TYR A 50 -7.53 1.82 -3.86
C TYR A 50 -6.95 2.38 -5.15
N VAL A 51 -6.65 1.49 -6.08
CA VAL A 51 -6.33 1.80 -7.47
C VAL A 51 -7.56 1.44 -8.29
N TYR A 52 -8.06 2.41 -9.06
CA TYR A 52 -9.22 2.23 -9.91
C TYR A 52 -8.82 2.37 -11.38
N PHE A 53 -9.19 1.39 -12.19
CA PHE A 53 -9.09 1.45 -13.63
C PHE A 53 -10.49 1.65 -14.20
N ASP A 54 -10.72 2.80 -14.81
CA ASP A 54 -11.99 3.19 -15.42
C ASP A 54 -12.18 2.54 -16.80
N ASP A 55 -13.23 2.95 -17.51
CA ASP A 55 -13.63 2.37 -18.79
C ASP A 55 -12.69 2.77 -19.96
N THR A 56 -11.75 3.69 -19.73
CA THR A 56 -10.70 4.01 -20.72
C THR A 56 -9.56 2.99 -20.73
N VAL A 57 -9.48 2.16 -19.68
CA VAL A 57 -8.50 1.07 -19.58
C VAL A 57 -9.19 -0.24 -19.97
N SER A 58 -8.64 -0.94 -20.95
CA SER A 58 -9.11 -2.27 -21.36
C SER A 58 -7.97 -3.16 -21.80
N GLY A 59 -8.08 -4.45 -21.53
CA GLY A 59 -7.05 -5.46 -21.79
C GLY A 59 -6.40 -5.98 -20.52
N SER A 60 -5.20 -6.52 -20.69
CA SER A 60 -4.47 -7.21 -19.63
C SER A 60 -3.78 -6.20 -18.70
N VAL A 61 -4.28 -6.06 -17.48
CA VAL A 61 -3.69 -5.26 -16.41
C VAL A 61 -2.88 -6.16 -15.49
N ALA A 62 -1.59 -5.92 -15.34
CA ALA A 62 -0.73 -6.74 -14.49
C ALA A 62 0.27 -5.89 -13.68
N ASN A 63 0.97 -6.55 -12.75
CA ASN A 63 2.07 -5.98 -11.97
C ASN A 63 1.73 -4.64 -11.32
N VAL A 64 0.56 -4.55 -10.67
CA VAL A 64 0.15 -3.32 -10.00
C VAL A 64 1.02 -3.10 -8.77
N GLN A 65 1.69 -1.96 -8.73
CA GLN A 65 2.68 -1.55 -7.73
C GLN A 65 2.28 -0.21 -7.15
N LEU A 66 2.43 -0.01 -5.84
CA LEU A 66 2.38 1.31 -5.23
C LEU A 66 3.80 1.87 -5.18
N VAL A 67 3.97 3.06 -5.73
CA VAL A 67 5.23 3.79 -5.78
C VAL A 67 5.11 5.01 -4.87
N ASP A 68 6.11 5.23 -4.02
CA ASP A 68 6.14 6.39 -3.12
C ASP A 68 6.66 7.67 -3.78
N THR A 69 6.70 8.76 -3.02
CA THR A 69 7.18 10.07 -3.48
C THR A 69 8.68 10.10 -3.81
N ASP A 70 9.46 9.15 -3.31
CA ASP A 70 10.89 9.03 -3.58
C ASP A 70 11.15 8.17 -4.85
N GLY A 71 10.12 7.50 -5.33
CA GLY A 71 10.15 6.68 -6.55
C GLY A 71 10.30 5.18 -6.27
N ASP A 72 10.27 4.76 -5.01
CA ASP A 72 10.46 3.39 -4.60
C ASP A 72 9.15 2.59 -4.65
N ILE A 73 9.25 1.30 -5.04
CA ILE A 73 8.12 0.37 -4.97
C ILE A 73 7.96 -0.10 -3.53
N ILE A 74 6.88 0.35 -2.89
CA ILE A 74 6.61 0.03 -1.47
C ILE A 74 5.56 -1.07 -1.29
N ALA A 75 4.85 -1.44 -2.36
CA ALA A 75 3.92 -2.56 -2.38
C ALA A 75 3.67 -3.06 -3.80
N GLN A 76 3.35 -4.35 -3.95
CA GLN A 76 3.03 -4.90 -5.26
C GLN A 76 2.13 -6.14 -5.19
N THR A 77 1.47 -6.44 -6.31
CA THR A 77 0.75 -7.69 -6.53
C THR A 77 1.12 -8.28 -7.89
N GLU A 78 1.42 -9.58 -7.94
CA GLU A 78 1.79 -10.31 -9.17
C GLU A 78 0.58 -10.78 -9.97
N ARG A 79 -0.61 -10.23 -9.69
CA ARG A 79 -1.86 -10.67 -10.30
C ARG A 79 -2.05 -9.99 -11.65
N THR A 80 -2.54 -10.76 -12.62
CA THR A 80 -2.99 -10.27 -13.91
C THR A 80 -4.52 -10.32 -13.97
N PHE A 81 -5.12 -9.26 -14.50
CA PHE A 81 -6.56 -9.10 -14.65
C PHE A 81 -6.89 -8.76 -16.09
N GLU A 82 -7.75 -9.55 -16.73
CA GLU A 82 -8.34 -9.17 -18.01
C GLU A 82 -9.51 -8.22 -17.78
N LYS A 83 -9.32 -6.94 -18.15
CA LYS A 83 -10.33 -5.91 -17.95
C LYS A 83 -11.15 -5.69 -19.22
N PRO A 84 -12.46 -5.99 -19.22
CA PRO A 84 -13.33 -5.64 -20.32
C PRO A 84 -13.62 -4.12 -20.33
N PRO A 85 -13.94 -3.52 -21.49
CA PRO A 85 -14.25 -2.09 -21.59
C PRO A 85 -15.46 -1.63 -20.75
N SER A 86 -16.40 -2.53 -20.47
CA SER A 86 -17.69 -2.22 -19.84
C SER A 86 -17.71 -2.33 -18.32
N LYS A 87 -16.59 -2.66 -17.67
CA LYS A 87 -16.50 -2.79 -16.21
C LYS A 87 -15.22 -2.13 -15.68
N GLY A 88 -15.38 -1.33 -14.63
CA GLY A 88 -14.27 -0.85 -13.82
C GLY A 88 -13.58 -1.98 -13.04
N LEU A 89 -12.29 -1.83 -12.77
CA LEU A 89 -11.51 -2.75 -11.94
C LEU A 89 -10.97 -2.00 -10.72
N TYR A 90 -11.22 -2.54 -9.53
CA TYR A 90 -10.64 -2.06 -8.28
C TYR A 90 -9.57 -3.02 -7.79
N VAL A 91 -8.36 -2.49 -7.59
CA VAL A 91 -7.28 -3.18 -6.89
C VAL A 91 -7.09 -2.50 -5.54
N ALA A 92 -7.21 -3.27 -4.46
CA ALA A 92 -7.11 -2.76 -3.10
C ALA A 92 -5.88 -3.34 -2.40
N PHE A 93 -5.02 -2.45 -1.90
CA PHE A 93 -3.97 -2.78 -0.96
C PHE A 93 -4.48 -2.48 0.45
N LYS A 94 -4.55 -3.51 1.31
CA LYS A 94 -5.08 -3.40 2.67
C LYS A 94 -4.03 -3.86 3.67
N TYR A 95 -3.74 -3.02 4.64
CA TYR A 95 -2.76 -3.26 5.68
C TYR A 95 -3.38 -3.06 7.06
N ASN A 96 -2.92 -3.84 8.02
CA ASN A 96 -3.13 -3.58 9.44
C ASN A 96 -1.77 -3.25 10.07
N ILE A 97 -1.72 -2.16 10.85
CA ILE A 97 -0.53 -1.65 11.51
C ILE A 97 -0.45 -2.24 12.91
N ILE A 98 0.51 -3.14 13.10
CA ILE A 98 0.69 -3.87 14.36
C ILE A 98 2.00 -3.44 15.01
N GLU A 99 1.92 -3.00 16.26
CA GLU A 99 3.09 -2.82 17.11
C GLU A 99 3.71 -4.18 17.46
N LYS A 100 5.03 -4.31 17.28
CA LYS A 100 5.80 -5.46 17.73
C LYS A 100 7.06 -4.97 18.45
N GLU A 101 7.08 -5.12 19.77
CA GLU A 101 8.27 -4.85 20.58
C GLU A 101 9.34 -5.91 20.32
N THR A 102 10.60 -5.49 20.34
CA THR A 102 11.76 -6.38 20.27
C THR A 102 12.41 -6.45 21.65
N GLU A 103 12.94 -7.61 22.02
CA GLU A 103 13.64 -7.76 23.29
C GLU A 103 14.89 -6.84 23.32
N VAL A 104 15.12 -6.22 24.48
CA VAL A 104 16.36 -5.50 24.74
C VAL A 104 17.38 -6.54 25.22
N GLU A 105 18.43 -6.78 24.42
CA GLU A 105 19.59 -7.51 24.92
C GLU A 105 20.26 -6.68 26.02
N ILE A 106 20.00 -7.01 27.27
CA ILE A 106 20.77 -6.47 28.39
C ILE A 106 22.12 -7.16 28.36
N VAL A 107 23.12 -6.53 27.73
CA VAL A 107 24.51 -6.92 27.91
C VAL A 107 24.89 -6.55 29.34
N ASN A 108 24.80 -7.53 30.25
CA ASN A 108 25.37 -7.42 31.58
C ASN A 108 26.89 -7.42 31.43
N GLY A 109 27.46 -6.24 31.10
CA GLY A 109 28.88 -5.99 31.22
C GLY A 109 29.23 -5.98 32.71
N SER A 110 29.83 -7.07 33.18
CA SER A 110 30.59 -7.05 34.43
C SER A 110 31.73 -6.05 34.28
N VAL A 111 31.65 -4.93 35.01
CA VAL A 111 32.80 -4.07 35.32
C VAL A 111 33.39 -4.55 36.64
#